data_AF-A0A4Y2TDS0-F1
#
_entry.id   AF-A0A4Y2TDS0-F1
#
_cell.length_a   1.000
_cell.length_b   1.000
_cell.length_c   1.000
_cell.angle_alpha   90.00
_cell.angle_beta   90.00
_cell.angle_gamma   90.00
#
_symmetry.space_group_name_H-M   'P 1'
#
loop_
_entity.id
_entity.type
_entity.pdbx_description
1 polymer ?
#
loop_
_entity_poly.entity_id
_entity_poly.type
_entity_poly.pdbx_seq_one_letter_code
_entity_poly.pdbx_strand_id
1 'polypeptide(L)'
;MVSREPRCHLTYCYFCMTSTFGFFCKSKHTIQYPNIPSAARPVPHNESFPIPVAQKTYTLQLETDSEDFEPQPGPSTSTDDDEEYPSDLVHRQPHLVTQPELNDLERDLELPKSKYQLLGS
;
A
#
# COMPACT_ATOMS: atom_id res chain seq x y z
N MET A 1 7.89 6.74 9.30
CA MET A 1 8.87 6.64 8.19
C MET A 1 8.14 7.03 6.93
N VAL A 2 8.66 7.99 6.17
CA VAL A 2 7.99 8.45 4.94
C VAL A 2 8.77 7.88 3.77
N SER A 3 8.11 7.00 3.01
CA SER A 3 8.65 6.46 1.76
C SER A 3 8.11 7.28 0.60
N ARG A 4 8.97 7.60 -0.36
CA ARG A 4 8.64 8.29 -1.61
C ARG A 4 9.08 7.43 -2.77
N GLU A 5 8.42 7.62 -3.91
CA GLU A 5 8.76 6.89 -5.12
C GLU A 5 10.23 7.14 -5.53
N PRO A 6 11.04 6.08 -5.72
CA PRO A 6 12.43 6.24 -6.13
C PRO A 6 12.52 6.82 -7.54
N ARG A 7 13.38 7.83 -7.74
CA ARG A 7 13.67 8.37 -9.08
C ARG A 7 14.36 7.38 -10.01
N CYS A 8 15.03 6.38 -9.44
CA CYS A 8 15.69 5.31 -10.16
C CYS A 8 15.79 4.07 -9.25
N HIS A 9 15.24 2.95 -9.69
CA HIS A 9 15.24 1.69 -8.94
C HIS A 9 16.62 1.04 -8.84
N LEU A 10 17.55 1.38 -9.73
CA LEU A 10 18.90 0.82 -9.72
C LEU A 10 19.83 1.49 -8.70
N THR A 11 19.67 2.81 -8.48
CA THR A 11 20.61 3.60 -7.67
C THR A 11 20.01 4.11 -6.36
N TYR A 12 18.68 4.28 -6.29
CA TYR A 12 17.99 4.90 -5.15
C TYR A 12 16.90 4.02 -4.55
N CYS A 13 16.94 2.71 -4.80
CA CYS A 13 16.05 1.74 -4.18
C CYS A 13 16.51 1.42 -2.75
N TYR A 14 15.77 1.93 -1.75
CA TYR A 14 16.06 1.72 -0.32
C TYR A 14 16.22 0.25 0.05
N PHE A 15 15.34 -0.60 -0.48
CA PHE A 15 15.33 -2.03 -0.19
C PHE A 15 16.52 -2.75 -0.82
N CYS A 16 16.87 -2.36 -2.04
CA CYS A 16 17.94 -2.98 -2.83
C CYS A 16 19.34 -2.65 -2.29
N MET A 17 19.50 -1.49 -1.66
CA MET A 17 20.79 -1.05 -1.10
C MET A 17 21.14 -1.71 0.23
N THR A 18 20.18 -2.34 0.92
CA THR A 18 20.38 -2.87 2.27
C THR A 18 20.37 -4.39 2.22
N SER A 19 21.53 -5.03 2.42
CA SER A 19 21.58 -6.48 2.53
C SER A 19 20.96 -6.93 3.85
N THR A 20 19.87 -7.66 3.77
CA THR A 20 19.22 -8.31 4.93
C THR A 20 19.67 -9.76 5.10
N PHE A 21 20.57 -10.24 4.23
CA PHE A 21 21.09 -11.60 4.30
C PHE A 21 21.85 -11.83 5.60
N GLY A 22 21.52 -12.91 6.31
CA GLY A 22 22.13 -13.26 7.61
C GLY A 22 21.49 -12.56 8.82
N PHE A 23 20.51 -11.67 8.62
CA PHE A 23 19.72 -11.12 9.72
C PHE A 23 18.48 -11.98 9.97
N PHE A 24 18.17 -12.18 11.24
CA PHE A 24 16.99 -12.92 11.70
C PHE A 24 16.12 -12.01 12.55
N CYS A 25 14.90 -12.45 12.89
CA CYS A 25 13.92 -11.62 13.58
C CYS A 25 14.43 -10.94 14.86
N LYS A 26 15.40 -11.55 15.57
CA LYS A 26 15.98 -10.94 16.78
C LYS A 26 17.11 -9.97 16.46
N SER A 27 17.86 -10.14 15.37
CA SER A 27 18.94 -9.22 14.96
C SER A 27 18.51 -8.14 13.98
N LYS A 28 17.25 -8.09 13.53
CA LYS A 28 16.78 -7.07 12.58
C LYS A 28 17.01 -5.61 13.02
N HIS A 29 17.11 -5.36 14.33
CA HIS A 29 17.36 -4.04 14.88
C HIS A 29 18.79 -3.52 14.66
N THR A 30 19.73 -4.41 14.30
CA THR A 30 21.11 -4.03 14.00
C THR A 30 21.33 -3.73 12.51
N ILE A 31 20.31 -3.96 11.66
CA ILE A 31 20.36 -3.62 10.24
C ILE A 31 20.50 -2.11 10.10
N GLN A 32 21.61 -1.66 9.52
CA GLN A 32 21.81 -0.26 9.21
C GLN A 32 21.26 0.06 7.82
N TYR A 33 20.20 0.86 7.80
CA TYR A 33 19.61 1.33 6.55
C TYR A 33 20.21 2.67 6.10
N PRO A 34 20.51 2.85 4.81
CA PRO A 34 21.04 4.11 4.30
C PRO A 34 20.00 5.23 4.38
N ASN A 35 20.47 6.47 4.52
CA ASN A 35 19.61 7.66 4.45
C ASN A 35 19.57 8.16 3.01
N ILE A 36 18.43 7.96 2.33
CA ILE A 36 18.28 8.30 0.92
C ILE A 36 16.98 9.09 0.69
N PRO A 37 16.89 9.94 -0.35
CA PRO A 37 15.74 10.81 -0.56
C PRO A 37 14.42 10.06 -0.84
N SER A 38 14.48 8.80 -1.26
CA SER A 38 13.31 7.93 -1.44
C SER A 38 12.78 7.36 -0.12
N ALA A 39 13.56 7.37 0.96
CA ALA A 39 13.14 6.84 2.27
C ALA A 39 13.77 7.65 3.40
N ALA A 40 13.01 8.61 3.92
CA ALA A 40 13.44 9.46 5.02
C ALA A 40 13.19 8.76 6.36
N ARG A 41 14.21 8.80 7.23
CA ARG A 41 14.09 8.31 8.61
C ARG A 41 13.03 9.12 9.37
N PRO A 42 12.31 8.49 10.32
CA PRO A 42 11.47 9.22 11.25
C PRO A 42 12.30 10.29 11.97
N VAL A 43 11.76 11.50 12.07
CA VAL A 43 12.35 12.56 12.88
C VAL A 43 12.03 12.26 14.35
N PRO A 44 13.04 12.22 15.25
CA PRO A 44 12.78 12.04 16.67
C PRO A 44 11.91 13.16 17.22
N HIS A 45 10.91 12.79 18.02
CA HIS A 45 10.07 13.77 18.71
C HIS A 45 10.88 14.53 19.76
N ASN A 46 10.64 15.83 19.87
CA ASN A 46 11.19 16.72 20.87
C ASN A 46 10.23 17.91 21.08
N GLU A 47 10.63 18.91 21.86
CA GLU A 47 9.78 20.09 22.15
C GLU A 47 9.38 20.86 20.88
N SER A 48 10.22 20.86 19.84
CA SER A 48 9.91 21.46 18.53
C SER A 48 9.08 20.55 17.63
N PHE A 49 9.09 19.24 17.86
CA PHE A 49 8.35 18.22 17.10
C PHE A 49 7.54 17.33 18.05
N PRO A 50 6.51 17.88 18.73
CA PRO A 50 5.71 17.11 19.67
C PRO A 50 4.97 15.96 18.98
N ILE A 51 4.63 14.93 19.74
CA ILE A 51 3.81 13.83 19.24
C ILE A 51 2.41 14.37 18.94
N PRO A 52 1.86 14.19 17.72
CA PRO A 52 0.50 14.59 17.41
C PRO A 52 -0.48 13.86 18.35
N VAL A 53 -1.32 14.62 19.05
CA VAL A 53 -2.38 14.06 19.89
C VAL A 53 -3.56 13.72 18.99
N ALA A 54 -4.00 12.46 19.03
CA ALA A 54 -5.19 12.04 18.29
C ALA A 54 -6.40 12.87 18.75
N GLN A 55 -7.09 13.49 17.81
CA GLN A 55 -8.32 14.20 18.11
C GLN A 55 -9.39 13.19 18.50
N LYS A 56 -9.85 13.27 19.75
CA LYS A 56 -11.05 12.57 20.19
C LYS A 56 -12.21 13.36 19.61
N THR A 57 -13.11 12.67 18.91
CA THR A 57 -14.38 13.18 18.38
C THR A 57 -14.28 13.93 17.05
N TYR A 58 -14.57 13.21 15.96
CA TYR A 58 -15.30 13.82 14.85
C TYR A 58 -16.78 13.78 15.26
N THR A 59 -17.34 14.90 15.69
CA THR A 59 -18.80 15.07 15.66
C THR A 59 -19.14 15.38 14.21
N LEU A 60 -19.62 14.37 13.47
CA LEU A 60 -20.47 14.64 12.32
C LEU A 60 -21.64 15.45 12.88
N GLN A 61 -21.69 16.75 12.54
CA GLN A 61 -22.85 17.59 12.79
C GLN A 61 -23.96 17.09 11.87
N LEU A 62 -24.61 16.00 12.28
CA LEU A 62 -25.88 15.60 11.73
C LEU A 62 -26.89 16.57 12.36
N GLU A 63 -27.32 17.59 11.62
CA GLU A 63 -28.49 18.37 12.00
C GLU A 63 -29.69 17.42 11.99
N THR A 64 -29.98 16.85 13.16
CA THR A 64 -31.17 16.06 13.42
C THR A 64 -32.35 17.01 13.57
N ASP A 65 -33.17 17.13 12.53
CA ASP A 65 -34.60 17.35 12.78
C ASP A 65 -35.20 16.01 13.26
N SER A 66 -36.07 16.15 14.25
CA SER A 66 -36.85 15.13 14.96
C SER A 66 -37.36 14.03 14.01
N GLU A 67 -37.34 12.74 14.36
CA GLU A 67 -38.32 12.07 15.23
C GLU A 67 -37.76 10.76 15.80
N ASP A 68 -38.20 10.47 17.02
CA ASP A 68 -38.16 9.22 17.79
C ASP A 68 -38.31 7.94 16.94
N PHE A 69 -37.28 7.08 16.89
CA PHE A 69 -37.43 5.66 16.56
C PHE A 69 -36.42 4.80 17.34
N GLU A 70 -36.97 3.92 18.20
CA GLU A 70 -36.29 2.89 19.00
C GLU A 70 -35.33 1.98 18.20
N PRO A 71 -34.30 1.40 18.85
CA PRO A 71 -33.24 0.66 18.17
C PRO A 71 -33.68 -0.77 17.83
N GLN A 72 -33.78 -1.08 16.54
CA GLN A 72 -33.93 -2.45 16.05
C GLN A 72 -32.95 -2.75 14.89
N PRO A 73 -32.55 -4.03 14.74
CA PRO A 73 -31.25 -4.41 14.18
C PRO A 73 -31.27 -4.58 12.66
N GLY A 74 -30.63 -3.63 11.95
CA GLY A 74 -30.28 -3.66 10.53
C GLY A 74 -31.46 -3.88 9.56
N PRO A 75 -31.21 -4.14 8.27
CA PRO A 75 -30.21 -3.59 7.35
C PRO A 75 -30.90 -2.65 6.33
N SER A 76 -30.13 -1.86 5.56
CA SER A 76 -30.43 -1.35 4.19
C SER A 76 -29.95 0.09 4.00
N THR A 77 -28.89 0.25 3.22
CA THR A 77 -28.90 0.81 1.86
C THR A 77 -29.10 2.33 1.84
N SER A 78 -28.00 3.05 1.69
CA SER A 78 -28.02 4.35 1.02
C SER A 78 -26.97 4.32 -0.06
N THR A 79 -27.46 4.36 -1.28
CA THR A 79 -26.78 4.40 -2.57
C THR A 79 -25.88 5.65 -2.62
N ASP A 80 -24.61 5.46 -2.31
CA ASP A 80 -23.53 6.24 -2.88
C ASP A 80 -22.76 5.24 -3.76
N ASP A 81 -22.42 5.65 -4.96
CA ASP A 81 -21.83 4.82 -6.03
C ASP A 81 -20.36 4.52 -5.68
N ASP A 82 -20.13 3.90 -4.52
CA ASP A 82 -18.97 3.05 -4.30
C ASP A 82 -19.27 1.79 -5.10
N GLU A 83 -18.66 1.66 -6.27
CA GLU A 83 -18.47 0.37 -6.92
C GLU A 83 -18.10 -0.62 -5.82
N GLU A 84 -19.08 -1.47 -5.43
CA GLU A 84 -18.95 -2.45 -4.37
C GLU A 84 -17.79 -3.33 -4.77
N TYR A 85 -16.60 -3.03 -4.26
CA TYR A 85 -15.46 -3.86 -4.54
C TYR A 85 -15.80 -5.20 -3.89
N PRO A 86 -16.09 -6.26 -4.68
CA PRO A 86 -16.68 -7.45 -4.13
C PRO A 86 -15.70 -7.97 -3.07
N SER A 87 -16.21 -8.14 -1.86
CA SER A 87 -15.44 -8.68 -0.73
C SER A 87 -14.98 -10.14 -0.97
N ASP A 88 -15.19 -10.68 -2.17
CA ASP A 88 -14.73 -11.99 -2.65
C ASP A 88 -13.21 -12.05 -2.94
N LEU A 89 -12.46 -10.96 -2.74
CA LEU A 89 -10.99 -11.03 -2.83
C LEU A 89 -10.36 -11.99 -1.81
N VAL A 90 -11.07 -12.38 -0.76
CA VAL A 90 -10.57 -13.34 0.23
C VAL A 90 -10.43 -14.76 -0.36
N HIS A 91 -11.06 -15.05 -1.50
CA HIS A 91 -10.99 -16.35 -2.18
C HIS A 91 -10.40 -16.30 -3.59
N ARG A 92 -9.98 -15.14 -4.09
CA ARG A 92 -9.36 -15.07 -5.41
C ARG A 92 -7.99 -15.72 -5.37
N GLN A 93 -7.91 -16.94 -5.89
CA GLN A 93 -6.63 -17.59 -6.16
C GLN A 93 -5.80 -16.63 -7.02
N PRO A 94 -4.50 -16.40 -6.70
CA PRO A 94 -3.66 -15.54 -7.52
C PRO A 94 -3.70 -16.04 -8.96
N HIS A 95 -4.00 -15.13 -9.89
CA HIS A 95 -3.99 -15.46 -11.32
C HIS A 95 -2.59 -15.87 -11.72
N LEU A 96 -2.42 -17.13 -12.10
CA LEU A 96 -1.17 -17.62 -12.65
C LEU A 96 -1.17 -17.30 -14.14
N VAL A 97 -0.33 -16.34 -14.53
CA VAL A 97 -0.18 -15.97 -15.94
C VAL A 97 0.28 -17.19 -16.72
N THR A 98 -0.45 -17.51 -17.78
CA THR A 98 -0.15 -18.65 -18.65
C THR A 98 0.76 -18.22 -19.81
N GLN A 99 1.49 -19.16 -20.41
CA GLN A 99 2.33 -18.87 -21.58
C GLN A 99 1.59 -18.18 -22.75
N PRO A 100 0.36 -18.57 -23.14
CA PRO A 100 -0.35 -17.86 -24.20
C PRO A 100 -0.67 -16.40 -23.82
N GLU A 101 -1.06 -16.14 -22.57
CA GLU A 101 -1.31 -14.76 -22.10
C GLU A 101 -0.04 -13.91 -22.13
N LEU A 102 1.13 -14.49 -21.82
CA LEU A 102 2.41 -13.82 -21.99
C LEU A 102 2.70 -13.52 -23.46
N ASN A 103 2.51 -14.48 -24.36
CA ASN A 103 2.74 -14.29 -25.79
C ASN A 103 1.82 -13.22 -26.40
N ASP A 104 0.58 -13.12 -25.93
CA ASP A 104 -0.35 -12.09 -26.37
C ASP A 104 0.08 -10.72 -25.84
N LEU A 105 0.50 -10.64 -24.58
CA LEU A 105 1.03 -9.40 -23.99
C LEU A 105 2.30 -8.92 -24.70
N GLU A 106 3.18 -9.84 -25.11
CA GLU A 106 4.37 -9.56 -25.90
C GLU A 106 4.03 -8.88 -27.24
N ARG A 107 2.97 -9.35 -27.89
CA ARG A 107 2.48 -8.82 -29.17
C ARG A 107 1.79 -7.47 -28.99
N ASP A 108 0.92 -7.34 -27.99
CA ASP A 108 0.14 -6.13 -27.72
C ASP A 108 1.03 -4.94 -27.35
N LEU A 109 2.16 -5.21 -26.69
CA LEU A 109 3.13 -4.18 -26.29
C LEU A 109 4.20 -3.89 -27.35
N GLU A 110 4.17 -4.59 -28.50
CA GLU A 110 5.15 -4.48 -29.59
C GLU A 110 6.61 -4.49 -29.11
N LEU A 111 6.93 -5.32 -28.10
CA LEU A 111 8.24 -5.26 -27.47
C LEU A 111 9.31 -5.88 -28.38
N PRO A 112 10.55 -5.34 -28.39
CA PRO A 112 11.67 -6.00 -29.03
C PRO A 112 12.02 -7.29 -28.27
N LYS A 113 12.52 -8.31 -29.00
CA LYS A 113 12.86 -9.64 -28.45
C LYS A 113 13.73 -9.64 -27.18
N SER A 114 14.58 -8.63 -27.03
CA SER A 114 15.46 -8.47 -25.87
C SER A 114 14.73 -8.07 -24.58
N LYS A 115 13.50 -7.54 -24.66
CA LYS A 115 12.72 -7.10 -23.51
C LYS A 115 11.68 -8.13 -23.04
N TYR A 116 11.37 -9.14 -23.85
CA TYR A 116 10.44 -10.21 -23.50
C TYR A 116 10.83 -10.98 -22.24
N GLN A 117 12.13 -11.20 -22.03
CA GLN A 117 12.62 -11.91 -20.85
C GLN A 117 12.27 -11.20 -19.52
N LEU A 118 12.01 -9.90 -19.55
CA LEU A 118 11.58 -9.14 -18.36
C LEU A 118 10.15 -9.51 -17.90
N LEU A 119 9.32 -10.06 -18.78
CA LEU A 119 7.93 -10.42 -18.45
C LEU A 119 7.82 -11.80 -17.78
N GLY A 120 8.82 -12.67 -17.95
CA GLY A 120 8.83 -14.04 -17.41
C GLY A 120 9.91 -14.30 -16.36
N SER A 121 10.50 -13.25 -15.77
CA SER A 121 11.55 -13.33 -14.73
C SER A 121 10.98 -13.33 -13.31
#